data_AF-A0A9W8CJN0-F1
#
_entry.id   AF-A0A9W8CJN0-F1
#
_cell.length_a   1.000
_cell.length_b   1.000
_cell.length_c   1.000
_cell.angle_alpha   90.00
_cell.angle_beta   90.00
_cell.angle_gamma   90.00
#
_symmetry.space_group_name_H-M   'P 1'
#
loop_
_entity.id
_entity.type
_entity.pdbx_description
1 polymer ?
#
loop_
_entity_poly.entity_id
_entity_poly.type
_entity_poly.pdbx_seq_one_letter_code
_entity_poly.pdbx_strand_id
1 'polypeptide(L)'
;MSSEAMGIREELLKKFIESGERERLQEILRSKLYASGWQDRVKDRCQRVVHESTEGIEKLTVDDMAEEVTPFARSIVPEDIKAEVLEDIRAFIFRALPETENQVEGWKMSTANHGHTTGQESSSTGQDEASFGASKLGRKDHWNSVYDREISNFKETGDIGEVWFGEDTASKMVTWVCNNIDNLNARILDVGCGNGHLLLELSEEGYANLVGTDYSAQAVELAQSIAQSRQANISFFEQDFLDPQDVARIAGGEKFDVVLDKGTYDAICLKPKDAETESVDLDAVEMYPVSVVDSLKDCGVFLITSCNWTEDELIRRFEKHLQCIGRIKHRSFRFGGAVGQTVATVAFKKKDAESS
;
A
#
# COMPACT_ATOMS: atom_id res chain seq x y z
N MET A 1 24.81 -11.90 32.53
CA MET A 1 24.94 -10.56 31.90
C MET A 1 25.04 -9.55 33.02
N SER A 2 25.96 -8.58 32.97
CA SER A 2 26.13 -7.59 34.07
C SER A 2 24.92 -6.64 34.14
N SER A 3 24.71 -6.00 35.30
CA SER A 3 23.65 -5.01 35.52
C SER A 3 23.69 -3.86 34.49
N GLU A 4 24.88 -3.51 34.00
CA GLU A 4 25.08 -2.47 32.97
C GLU A 4 24.61 -2.93 31.58
N ALA A 5 24.87 -4.18 31.19
CA ALA A 5 24.41 -4.72 29.91
C ALA A 5 22.88 -4.84 29.83
N MET A 6 22.23 -5.03 30.98
CA MET A 6 20.76 -5.05 31.08
C MET A 6 20.18 -3.64 30.92
N GLY A 7 20.81 -2.63 31.52
CA GLY A 7 20.40 -1.22 31.38
C GLY A 7 20.58 -0.69 29.95
N ILE A 8 21.70 -1.00 29.29
CA ILE A 8 21.94 -0.63 27.88
C ILE A 8 20.90 -1.29 26.96
N ARG A 9 20.57 -2.56 27.20
CA ARG A 9 19.56 -3.28 26.42
C ARG A 9 18.17 -2.66 26.58
N GLU A 10 17.76 -2.34 27.79
CA GLU A 10 16.46 -1.68 28.04
C GLU A 10 16.42 -0.29 27.40
N GLU A 11 17.51 0.47 27.47
CA GLU A 11 17.61 1.78 26.83
C GLU A 11 17.57 1.68 25.30
N LEU A 12 18.28 0.71 24.70
CA LEU A 12 18.25 0.46 23.27
C LEU A 12 16.87 -0.04 22.79
N LEU A 13 16.21 -0.93 23.54
CA LEU A 13 14.86 -1.40 23.23
C LEU A 13 13.87 -0.24 23.31
N LYS A 14 14.01 0.59 24.35
CA LYS A 14 13.24 1.81 24.49
C LYS A 14 13.46 2.70 23.28
N LYS A 15 14.72 3.02 22.91
CA LYS A 15 15.05 3.81 21.70
C LYS A 15 14.55 3.17 20.41
N PHE A 16 14.56 1.84 20.28
CA PHE A 16 14.12 1.12 19.08
C PHE A 16 12.61 1.21 18.84
N ILE A 17 11.84 1.13 19.93
CA ILE A 17 10.39 1.33 19.93
C ILE A 17 10.09 2.82 19.75
N GLU A 18 10.77 3.64 20.53
CA GLU A 18 10.60 5.08 20.52
C GLU A 18 10.90 5.63 19.12
N SER A 19 12.03 5.34 18.49
CA SER A 19 12.39 5.87 17.17
C SER A 19 11.46 5.49 16.01
N GLY A 20 10.46 4.61 16.22
CA GLY A 20 9.62 4.06 15.16
C GLY A 20 10.33 3.05 14.26
N GLU A 21 11.58 2.67 14.59
CA GLU A 21 12.36 1.73 13.78
C GLU A 21 11.77 0.32 13.92
N ARG A 22 11.20 -0.02 15.09
CA ARG A 22 10.47 -1.27 15.26
C ARG A 22 9.30 -1.39 14.28
N GLU A 23 8.45 -0.37 14.20
CA GLU A 23 7.25 -0.36 13.37
C GLU A 23 7.62 -0.34 11.89
N ARG A 24 8.60 0.49 11.50
CA ARG A 24 9.17 0.49 10.15
C ARG A 24 9.67 -0.90 9.76
N LEU A 25 10.42 -1.56 10.63
CA LEU A 25 10.93 -2.91 10.35
C LEU A 25 9.84 -3.98 10.39
N GLN A 26 8.80 -3.80 11.19
CA GLN A 26 7.61 -4.65 11.12
C GLN A 26 6.90 -4.53 9.78
N GLU A 27 6.79 -3.33 9.21
CA GLU A 27 6.18 -3.12 7.89
C GLU A 27 7.04 -3.69 6.76
N ILE A 28 8.35 -3.44 6.80
CA ILE A 28 9.31 -4.03 5.85
C ILE A 28 9.24 -5.55 5.92
N LEU A 29 9.23 -6.12 7.13
CA LEU A 29 9.08 -7.55 7.33
C LEU A 29 7.74 -8.03 6.77
N ARG A 30 6.62 -7.35 7.05
CA ARG A 30 5.29 -7.74 6.55
C ARG A 30 5.25 -7.73 5.02
N SER A 31 5.68 -6.64 4.39
CA SER A 31 5.75 -6.49 2.94
C SER A 31 6.63 -7.56 2.29
N LYS A 32 7.80 -7.86 2.88
CA LYS A 32 8.70 -8.91 2.39
C LYS A 32 8.12 -10.32 2.57
N LEU A 33 7.50 -10.60 3.72
CA LEU A 33 6.83 -11.88 3.97
C LEU A 33 5.71 -12.09 2.95
N TYR A 34 4.90 -11.06 2.69
CA TYR A 34 3.88 -11.09 1.66
C TYR A 34 4.47 -11.38 0.27
N ALA A 35 5.46 -10.60 -0.15
CA ALA A 35 6.11 -10.76 -1.46
C ALA A 35 6.82 -12.12 -1.63
N SER A 36 7.17 -12.80 -0.53
CA SER A 36 7.78 -14.15 -0.55
C SER A 36 6.76 -15.29 -0.61
N GLY A 37 5.45 -14.99 -0.59
CA GLY A 37 4.40 -15.98 -0.46
C GLY A 37 4.40 -16.70 0.90
N TRP A 38 4.97 -16.09 1.93
CA TRP A 38 4.94 -16.64 3.29
C TRP A 38 3.51 -16.69 3.82
N GLN A 39 2.76 -15.60 3.64
CA GLN A 39 1.39 -15.48 4.17
C GLN A 39 0.48 -16.55 3.60
N ASP A 40 0.61 -16.88 2.32
CA ASP A 40 -0.19 -17.92 1.67
C ASP A 40 0.12 -19.30 2.24
N ARG A 41 1.41 -19.62 2.43
CA ARG A 41 1.81 -20.89 3.05
C ARG A 41 1.31 -21.01 4.49
N VAL A 42 1.28 -19.90 5.23
CA VAL A 42 0.71 -19.86 6.59
C VAL A 42 -0.80 -20.08 6.53
N LYS A 43 -1.50 -19.42 5.60
CA LYS A 43 -2.93 -19.58 5.37
C LYS A 43 -3.30 -21.02 4.97
N ASP A 44 -2.56 -21.64 4.06
CA ASP A 44 -2.71 -23.05 3.68
C ASP A 44 -2.51 -23.99 4.88
N ARG A 45 -1.63 -23.62 5.82
CA ARG A 45 -1.47 -24.38 7.06
C ARG A 45 -2.70 -24.19 7.96
N CYS A 46 -3.18 -22.96 8.15
CA CYS A 46 -4.43 -22.72 8.90
C CYS A 46 -5.59 -23.54 8.32
N GLN A 47 -5.76 -23.53 7.01
CA GLN A 47 -6.81 -24.30 6.33
C GLN A 47 -6.68 -25.79 6.58
N ARG A 48 -5.46 -26.37 6.52
CA ARG A 48 -5.24 -27.78 6.84
C ARG A 48 -5.58 -28.11 8.29
N VAL A 49 -5.22 -27.25 9.24
CA VAL A 49 -5.58 -27.42 10.65
C VAL A 49 -7.11 -27.49 10.82
N VAL A 50 -7.83 -26.60 10.14
CA VAL A 50 -9.30 -26.61 10.15
C VAL A 50 -9.87 -27.92 9.59
N HIS A 51 -9.29 -28.46 8.50
CA HIS A 51 -9.74 -29.70 7.88
C HIS A 51 -9.33 -30.97 8.65
N GLU A 52 -8.19 -30.95 9.33
CA GLU A 52 -7.64 -32.07 10.11
C GLU A 52 -8.23 -32.12 11.54
N SER A 53 -8.91 -31.06 11.98
CA SER A 53 -9.54 -30.99 13.31
C SER A 53 -10.67 -32.01 13.47
N THR A 54 -10.46 -32.95 14.38
CA THR A 54 -11.42 -34.02 14.70
C THR A 54 -12.61 -33.56 15.54
N GLU A 55 -12.52 -32.39 16.17
CA GLU A 55 -13.56 -31.87 17.07
C GLU A 55 -14.60 -30.97 16.36
N GLY A 56 -14.45 -30.77 15.04
CA GLY A 56 -15.32 -29.91 14.23
C GLY A 56 -14.94 -28.42 14.35
N ILE A 57 -15.26 -27.65 13.30
CA ILE A 57 -14.88 -26.22 13.17
C ILE A 57 -15.44 -25.37 14.33
N GLU A 58 -16.58 -25.76 14.91
CA GLU A 58 -17.28 -25.01 15.97
C GLU A 58 -16.51 -24.91 17.29
N LYS A 59 -15.50 -25.76 17.52
CA LYS A 59 -14.70 -25.77 18.76
C LYS A 59 -13.31 -25.16 18.61
N LEU A 60 -12.87 -24.86 17.39
CA LEU A 60 -11.53 -24.34 17.14
C LEU A 60 -11.48 -22.83 17.44
N THR A 61 -10.62 -22.43 18.38
CA THR A 61 -10.42 -21.00 18.67
C THR A 61 -9.25 -20.41 17.88
N VAL A 62 -9.20 -19.08 17.83
CA VAL A 62 -8.07 -18.36 17.23
C VAL A 62 -6.75 -18.66 17.97
N ASP A 63 -6.81 -18.84 19.29
CA ASP A 63 -5.63 -19.17 20.10
C ASP A 63 -5.12 -20.58 19.78
N ASP A 64 -6.01 -21.56 19.62
CA ASP A 64 -5.64 -22.93 19.22
C ASP A 64 -4.97 -22.93 17.83
N MET A 65 -5.53 -22.18 16.87
CA MET A 65 -4.91 -22.01 15.56
C MET A 65 -3.55 -21.34 15.67
N ALA A 66 -3.42 -20.29 16.48
CA ALA A 66 -2.15 -19.59 16.66
C ALA A 66 -1.09 -20.51 17.28
N GLU A 67 -1.44 -21.31 18.28
CA GLU A 67 -0.53 -22.28 18.91
C GLU A 67 -0.02 -23.32 17.90
N GLU A 68 -0.90 -23.81 17.03
CA GLU A 68 -0.53 -24.83 16.05
C GLU A 68 0.25 -24.26 14.84
N VAL A 69 -0.16 -23.09 14.35
CA VAL A 69 0.37 -22.52 13.11
C VAL A 69 1.64 -21.70 13.35
N THR A 70 1.80 -21.06 14.51
CA THR A 70 2.95 -20.19 14.81
C THR A 70 4.31 -20.88 14.65
N PRO A 71 4.53 -22.12 15.14
CA PRO A 71 5.80 -22.82 14.95
C PRO A 71 6.15 -23.01 13.46
N PHE A 72 5.16 -23.42 12.67
CA PHE A 72 5.31 -23.57 11.23
C PHE A 72 5.60 -22.22 10.57
N ALA A 73 4.80 -21.20 10.86
CA ALA A 73 4.95 -19.86 10.32
C ALA A 73 6.36 -19.31 10.56
N ARG A 74 6.92 -19.48 11.77
CA ARG A 74 8.31 -19.10 12.09
C ARG A 74 9.35 -19.90 11.31
N SER A 75 9.13 -21.19 11.08
CA SER A 75 10.08 -22.07 10.38
C SER A 75 10.23 -21.76 8.89
N ILE A 76 9.16 -21.26 8.25
CA ILE A 76 9.14 -21.02 6.80
C ILE A 76 9.51 -19.58 6.41
N VAL A 77 9.84 -18.72 7.39
CA VAL A 77 10.38 -17.39 7.11
C VAL A 77 11.70 -17.54 6.34
N PRO A 78 11.83 -16.98 5.13
CA PRO A 78 13.05 -17.06 4.33
C PRO A 78 14.30 -16.49 5.04
N GLU A 79 15.45 -17.14 4.86
CA GLU A 79 16.70 -16.78 5.54
C GLU A 79 17.30 -15.45 5.06
N ASP A 80 17.09 -15.10 3.79
CA ASP A 80 17.43 -13.79 3.23
C ASP A 80 16.64 -12.67 3.92
N ILE A 81 15.32 -12.83 4.10
CA ILE A 81 14.49 -11.86 4.82
C ILE A 81 14.94 -11.71 6.28
N LYS A 82 15.26 -12.83 6.96
CA LYS A 82 15.80 -12.79 8.33
C LYS A 82 17.12 -12.03 8.38
N ALA A 83 18.03 -12.30 7.43
CA ALA A 83 19.34 -11.67 7.37
C ALA A 83 19.22 -10.16 7.15
N GLU A 84 18.35 -9.73 6.25
CA GLU A 84 18.12 -8.31 5.96
C GLU A 84 17.51 -7.57 7.16
N VAL A 85 16.44 -8.09 7.76
CA VAL A 85 15.83 -7.47 8.95
C VAL A 85 16.82 -7.44 10.11
N LEU A 86 17.67 -8.46 10.24
CA LEU A 86 18.72 -8.48 11.25
C LEU A 86 19.79 -7.41 10.99
N GLU A 87 20.15 -7.18 9.72
CA GLU A 87 21.10 -6.14 9.35
C GLU A 87 20.55 -4.74 9.63
N ASP A 88 19.27 -4.51 9.36
CA ASP A 88 18.61 -3.25 9.71
C ASP A 88 18.55 -3.03 11.23
N ILE A 89 18.26 -4.08 12.02
CA ILE A 89 18.33 -4.03 13.49
C ILE A 89 19.75 -3.71 13.96
N ARG A 90 20.78 -4.30 13.35
CA ARG A 90 22.19 -3.99 13.66
C ARG A 90 22.55 -2.56 13.34
N ALA A 91 22.14 -2.07 12.16
CA ALA A 91 22.36 -0.69 11.74
C ALA A 91 21.70 0.30 12.71
N PHE A 92 20.49 -0.02 13.18
CA PHE A 92 19.83 0.76 14.22
C PHE A 92 20.63 0.77 15.53
N ILE A 93 21.01 -0.40 16.05
CA ILE A 93 21.77 -0.51 17.30
C ILE A 93 23.06 0.30 17.21
N PHE A 94 23.76 0.23 16.08
CA PHE A 94 25.00 0.97 15.86
C PHE A 94 24.78 2.49 15.93
N ARG A 95 23.72 3.01 15.30
CA ARG A 95 23.36 4.45 15.38
C ARG A 95 22.87 4.88 16.76
N ALA A 96 22.22 3.97 17.50
CA ALA A 96 21.57 4.27 18.78
C ALA A 96 22.51 4.16 19.99
N LEU A 97 23.68 3.55 19.82
CA LEU A 97 24.72 3.48 20.84
C LEU A 97 25.38 4.87 21.01
N PRO A 98 25.55 5.36 22.25
CA PRO A 98 26.29 6.59 22.48
C PRO A 98 27.75 6.42 22.02
N GLU A 99 28.31 7.46 21.40
CA GLU A 99 29.73 7.50 21.02
C GLU A 99 30.60 7.33 22.28
N THR A 100 31.01 6.10 22.56
CA THR A 100 32.17 5.88 23.43
C THR A 100 33.41 6.01 22.58
N GLU A 101 34.31 6.89 23.01
CA GLU A 101 35.49 7.45 22.33
C GLU A 101 36.57 6.44 21.87
N ASN A 102 36.23 5.18 21.54
CA ASN A 102 37.24 4.16 21.21
C ASN A 102 36.82 3.05 20.22
N GLN A 103 35.82 3.24 19.36
CA GLN A 103 35.44 2.21 18.35
C GLN A 103 35.55 2.62 16.88
N VAL A 104 36.27 3.70 16.56
CA VAL A 104 36.45 4.14 15.15
C VAL A 104 37.60 3.40 14.43
N GLU A 105 38.48 2.68 15.13
CA GLU A 105 39.64 2.03 14.48
C GLU A 105 39.40 0.58 14.03
N GLY A 106 38.41 -0.14 14.57
CA GLY A 106 38.22 -1.57 14.30
C GLY A 106 37.56 -1.90 12.94
N TRP A 107 36.69 -1.03 12.43
CA TRP A 107 35.91 -1.32 11.22
C TRP A 107 36.51 -0.75 9.92
N LYS A 108 37.30 0.34 10.00
CA LYS A 108 37.94 0.94 8.82
C LYS A 108 38.98 0.04 8.13
N MET A 109 39.39 -1.05 8.76
CA MET A 109 40.32 -2.02 8.16
C MET A 109 39.64 -3.15 7.38
N SER A 110 38.32 -3.38 7.47
CA SER A 110 37.66 -4.49 6.76
C SER A 110 36.94 -4.10 5.47
N THR A 111 36.82 -2.81 5.15
CA THR A 111 36.18 -2.33 3.90
C THR A 111 37.12 -1.63 2.92
N ALA A 112 38.42 -1.57 3.22
CA ALA A 112 39.43 -1.07 2.29
C ALA A 112 39.87 -2.16 1.30
N ASN A 113 38.98 -2.57 0.41
CA ASN A 113 39.39 -2.99 -0.91
C ASN A 113 38.27 -2.62 -1.89
N HIS A 114 38.58 -1.61 -2.73
CA HIS A 114 38.13 -1.32 -4.10
C HIS A 114 37.99 0.19 -4.33
N GLY A 115 39.08 0.78 -4.82
CA GLY A 115 39.07 1.80 -5.88
C GLY A 115 38.61 3.21 -5.54
N HIS A 116 39.58 4.07 -5.22
CA HIS A 116 39.51 5.53 -5.37
C HIS A 116 39.22 5.94 -6.83
N THR A 117 38.33 6.90 -7.06
CA THR A 117 38.61 8.03 -7.97
C THR A 117 37.89 9.29 -7.48
N THR A 118 38.60 10.40 -7.60
CA THR A 118 38.41 11.69 -6.92
C THR A 118 37.39 12.63 -7.56
N GLY A 119 36.52 13.19 -6.71
CA GLY A 119 36.07 14.60 -6.61
C GLY A 119 35.77 15.45 -7.84
N GLN A 120 34.55 16.03 -7.84
CA GLN A 120 34.37 17.48 -8.00
C GLN A 120 32.99 17.91 -7.45
N GLU A 121 33.01 18.89 -6.54
CA GLU A 121 31.83 19.58 -6.02
C GLU A 121 31.16 20.40 -7.13
N SER A 122 29.84 20.25 -7.28
CA SER A 122 29.01 21.26 -7.94
C SER A 122 27.74 21.47 -7.12
N SER A 123 27.53 22.74 -6.78
CA SER A 123 26.32 23.28 -6.19
C SER A 123 25.15 23.14 -7.18
N SER A 124 24.07 22.47 -6.79
CA SER A 124 22.77 22.63 -7.44
C SER A 124 21.64 22.60 -6.41
N THR A 125 21.04 23.76 -6.25
CA THR A 125 19.72 23.96 -5.67
C THR A 125 18.66 23.19 -6.45
N GLY A 126 17.84 22.41 -5.74
CA GLY A 126 16.54 21.91 -6.20
C GLY A 126 16.49 20.42 -6.54
N GLN A 127 16.25 19.57 -5.53
CA GLN A 127 15.71 18.21 -5.69
C GLN A 127 15.00 17.80 -4.39
N ASP A 128 13.68 17.96 -4.33
CA ASP A 128 12.80 17.30 -3.36
C ASP A 128 11.68 16.58 -4.15
N GLU A 129 12.07 15.73 -5.10
CA GLU A 129 11.18 14.71 -5.65
C GLU A 129 11.55 13.39 -4.96
N ALA A 130 10.59 12.77 -4.29
CA ALA A 130 10.75 11.44 -3.73
C ALA A 130 11.15 10.47 -4.85
N SER A 131 12.44 10.14 -4.92
CA SER A 131 12.97 9.16 -5.86
C SER A 131 12.68 7.77 -5.31
N PHE A 132 11.48 7.26 -5.62
CA PHE A 132 11.17 5.86 -5.39
C PHE A 132 11.94 5.01 -6.42
N GLY A 133 12.47 3.87 -5.99
CA GLY A 133 13.01 2.85 -6.90
C GLY A 133 11.89 1.95 -7.42
N ALA A 134 12.03 1.41 -8.63
CA ALA A 134 11.05 0.46 -9.14
C ALA A 134 10.99 -0.79 -8.25
N SER A 135 9.80 -1.39 -8.14
CA SER A 135 9.57 -2.55 -7.26
C SER A 135 8.65 -3.58 -7.91
N LYS A 136 8.62 -4.79 -7.36
CA LYS A 136 7.65 -5.84 -7.73
C LYS A 136 6.21 -5.34 -7.59
N LEU A 137 5.93 -4.47 -6.62
CA LEU A 137 4.60 -3.88 -6.43
C LEU A 137 4.16 -2.95 -7.56
N GLY A 138 5.08 -2.51 -8.43
CA GLY A 138 4.74 -1.76 -9.64
C GLY A 138 4.57 -2.63 -10.89
N ARG A 139 4.64 -3.96 -10.77
CA ARG A 139 4.65 -4.89 -11.92
C ARG A 139 3.31 -5.61 -12.08
N LYS A 140 2.69 -5.52 -13.27
CA LYS A 140 1.40 -6.15 -13.58
C LYS A 140 1.43 -7.67 -13.41
N ASP A 141 2.54 -8.31 -13.79
CA ASP A 141 2.78 -9.74 -13.66
C ASP A 141 2.81 -10.23 -12.21
N HIS A 142 3.34 -9.41 -11.29
CA HIS A 142 3.26 -9.70 -9.85
C HIS A 142 1.80 -9.73 -9.38
N TRP A 143 1.04 -8.71 -9.73
CA TRP A 143 -0.36 -8.57 -9.35
C TRP A 143 -1.27 -9.63 -9.97
N ASN A 144 -1.10 -9.94 -11.25
CA ASN A 144 -1.81 -11.04 -11.89
C ASN A 144 -1.62 -12.36 -11.12
N SER A 145 -0.39 -12.66 -10.67
CA SER A 145 -0.13 -13.87 -9.87
C SER A 145 -0.76 -13.82 -8.49
N VAL A 146 -0.87 -12.64 -7.86
CA VAL A 146 -1.59 -12.47 -6.59
C VAL A 146 -3.08 -12.75 -6.81
N TYR A 147 -3.68 -12.11 -7.80
CA TYR A 147 -5.11 -12.25 -8.09
C TYR A 147 -5.50 -13.65 -8.57
N ASP A 148 -4.66 -14.34 -9.36
CA ASP A 148 -4.89 -15.76 -9.72
C ASP A 148 -5.08 -16.63 -8.47
N ARG A 149 -4.24 -16.41 -7.45
CA ARG A 149 -4.33 -17.13 -6.18
C ARG A 149 -5.54 -16.70 -5.36
N GLU A 150 -5.88 -15.42 -5.35
CA GLU A 150 -7.08 -14.91 -4.66
C GLU A 150 -8.37 -15.45 -5.29
N ILE A 151 -8.42 -15.57 -6.61
CA ILE A 151 -9.54 -16.21 -7.33
C ILE A 151 -9.69 -17.66 -6.87
N SER A 152 -8.59 -18.44 -6.80
CA SER A 152 -8.63 -19.80 -6.28
C SER A 152 -9.12 -19.84 -4.84
N ASN A 153 -8.58 -18.98 -3.97
CA ASN A 153 -8.98 -18.89 -2.56
C ASN A 153 -10.47 -18.56 -2.41
N PHE A 154 -10.97 -17.63 -3.21
CA PHE A 154 -12.38 -17.24 -3.20
C PHE A 154 -13.28 -18.39 -3.63
N LYS A 155 -12.92 -19.09 -4.71
CA LYS A 155 -13.67 -20.26 -5.21
C LYS A 155 -13.71 -21.40 -4.19
N GLU A 156 -12.64 -21.60 -3.43
CA GLU A 156 -12.52 -22.70 -2.46
C GLU A 156 -13.13 -22.38 -1.09
N THR A 157 -12.96 -21.15 -0.61
CA THR A 157 -13.24 -20.79 0.80
C THR A 157 -14.14 -19.57 0.98
N GLY A 158 -14.45 -18.84 -0.09
CA GLY A 158 -15.16 -17.56 -0.01
C GLY A 158 -14.31 -16.40 0.50
N ASP A 159 -13.00 -16.59 0.67
CA ASP A 159 -12.07 -15.53 1.05
C ASP A 159 -11.90 -14.53 -0.09
N ILE A 160 -12.21 -13.26 0.18
CA ILE A 160 -12.25 -12.17 -0.80
C ILE A 160 -10.87 -11.60 -1.15
N GLY A 161 -9.79 -12.13 -0.56
CA GLY A 161 -8.44 -11.63 -0.78
C GLY A 161 -8.10 -10.43 0.09
N GLU A 162 -6.93 -9.84 -0.15
CA GLU A 162 -6.41 -8.75 0.68
C GLU A 162 -7.11 -7.42 0.40
N VAL A 163 -7.57 -6.76 1.46
CA VAL A 163 -8.00 -5.37 1.41
C VAL A 163 -6.78 -4.48 1.59
N TRP A 164 -6.22 -3.97 0.49
CA TRP A 164 -5.04 -3.10 0.53
C TRP A 164 -5.26 -1.86 1.41
N PHE A 165 -4.26 -1.54 2.24
CA PHE A 165 -4.31 -0.55 3.34
C PHE A 165 -5.32 -0.84 4.46
N GLY A 166 -5.94 -2.03 4.46
CA GLY A 166 -6.84 -2.53 5.49
C GLY A 166 -8.25 -1.96 5.43
N GLU A 167 -9.17 -2.70 6.05
CA GLU A 167 -10.61 -2.38 6.13
C GLU A 167 -10.89 -1.05 6.86
N ASP A 168 -10.09 -0.71 7.89
CA ASP A 168 -10.22 0.58 8.61
C ASP A 168 -10.04 1.79 7.67
N THR A 169 -9.13 1.67 6.70
CA THR A 169 -8.91 2.72 5.69
C THR A 169 -10.07 2.80 4.72
N ALA A 170 -10.55 1.65 4.22
CA ALA A 170 -11.71 1.58 3.33
C ALA A 170 -12.96 2.18 3.99
N SER A 171 -13.30 1.74 5.21
CA SER A 171 -14.44 2.22 5.98
C SER A 171 -14.41 3.73 6.21
N LYS A 172 -13.22 4.31 6.45
CA LYS A 172 -13.08 5.77 6.55
C LYS A 172 -13.30 6.48 5.23
N MET A 173 -12.82 5.93 4.11
CA MET A 173 -13.10 6.49 2.78
C MET A 173 -14.60 6.46 2.49
N VAL A 174 -15.28 5.34 2.77
CA VAL A 174 -16.75 5.21 2.64
C VAL A 174 -17.47 6.22 3.52
N THR A 175 -17.08 6.34 4.78
CA THR A 175 -17.63 7.35 5.71
C THR A 175 -17.45 8.76 5.16
N TRP A 176 -16.29 9.06 4.56
CA TRP A 176 -16.07 10.37 3.94
C TRP A 176 -17.01 10.58 2.75
N VAL A 177 -17.17 9.60 1.86
CA VAL A 177 -18.10 9.68 0.72
C VAL A 177 -19.53 9.90 1.20
N CYS A 178 -20.01 9.11 2.16
CA CYS A 178 -21.37 9.23 2.73
C CYS A 178 -21.65 10.62 3.33
N ASN A 179 -20.64 11.25 3.94
CA ASN A 179 -20.79 12.56 4.57
C ASN A 179 -20.70 13.74 3.59
N ASN A 180 -20.21 13.52 2.37
CA ASN A 180 -19.94 14.60 1.41
C ASN A 180 -20.68 14.45 0.07
N ILE A 181 -21.23 13.27 -0.23
CA ILE A 181 -21.89 12.95 -1.50
C ILE A 181 -23.31 12.45 -1.22
N ASP A 182 -24.25 13.39 -1.05
CA ASP A 182 -25.65 13.07 -0.72
C ASP A 182 -26.41 12.33 -1.84
N ASN A 183 -25.94 12.45 -3.09
CA ASN A 183 -26.57 11.81 -4.23
C ASN A 183 -26.15 10.33 -4.33
N LEU A 184 -27.02 9.42 -3.89
CA LEU A 184 -26.79 7.97 -4.00
C LEU A 184 -26.69 7.45 -5.44
N ASN A 185 -27.11 8.24 -6.44
CA ASN A 185 -26.93 7.92 -7.85
C ASN A 185 -25.69 8.60 -8.47
N ALA A 186 -24.85 9.25 -7.67
CA ALA A 186 -23.57 9.78 -8.14
C ALA A 186 -22.76 8.65 -8.79
N ARG A 187 -22.14 8.95 -9.93
CA ARG A 187 -21.31 7.98 -10.65
C ARG A 187 -19.93 7.94 -10.00
N ILE A 188 -19.61 6.83 -9.34
CA ILE A 188 -18.38 6.65 -8.56
C ILE A 188 -17.48 5.65 -9.26
N LEU A 189 -16.23 6.04 -9.51
CA LEU A 189 -15.16 5.17 -10.01
C LEU A 189 -14.18 4.83 -8.88
N ASP A 190 -13.86 3.55 -8.70
CA ASP A 190 -12.69 3.10 -7.93
C ASP A 190 -11.62 2.60 -8.90
N VAL A 191 -10.49 3.31 -8.96
CA VAL A 191 -9.37 3.00 -9.86
C VAL A 191 -8.44 2.02 -9.17
N GLY A 192 -8.01 0.98 -9.88
CA GLY A 192 -7.24 -0.13 -9.32
C GLY A 192 -8.00 -0.83 -8.19
N CYS A 193 -9.24 -1.23 -8.48
CA CYS A 193 -10.21 -1.68 -7.49
C CYS A 193 -9.84 -3.00 -6.79
N GLY A 194 -8.87 -3.77 -7.31
CA GLY A 194 -8.48 -5.06 -6.75
C GLY A 194 -9.68 -5.99 -6.58
N ASN A 195 -9.95 -6.42 -5.36
CA ASN A 195 -11.10 -7.29 -5.04
C ASN A 195 -12.47 -6.57 -4.99
N GLY A 196 -12.51 -5.25 -5.20
CA GLY A 196 -13.74 -4.45 -5.23
C GLY A 196 -14.35 -4.12 -3.87
N HIS A 197 -13.66 -4.41 -2.75
CA HIS A 197 -14.16 -4.21 -1.39
C HIS A 197 -14.70 -2.80 -1.12
N LEU A 198 -13.98 -1.76 -1.58
CA LEU A 198 -14.39 -0.37 -1.34
C LEU A 198 -15.76 -0.05 -1.99
N LEU A 199 -15.99 -0.56 -3.20
CA LEU A 199 -17.28 -0.39 -3.89
C LEU A 199 -18.38 -1.26 -3.26
N LEU A 200 -18.04 -2.42 -2.70
CA LEU A 200 -19.01 -3.26 -1.98
C LEU A 200 -19.55 -2.53 -0.75
N GLU A 201 -18.68 -1.92 0.06
CA GLU A 201 -19.10 -1.11 1.21
C GLU A 201 -19.97 0.10 0.76
N LEU A 202 -19.60 0.79 -0.32
CA LEU A 202 -20.44 1.87 -0.87
C LEU A 202 -21.80 1.36 -1.37
N SER A 203 -21.84 0.16 -1.95
CA SER A 203 -23.11 -0.46 -2.37
C SER A 203 -24.01 -0.77 -1.18
N GLU A 204 -23.44 -1.18 -0.05
CA GLU A 204 -24.16 -1.43 1.21
C GLU A 204 -24.73 -0.13 1.82
N GLU A 205 -24.03 0.99 1.64
CA GLU A 205 -24.52 2.34 1.99
C GLU A 205 -25.56 2.90 0.99
N GLY A 206 -25.89 2.15 -0.06
CA GLY A 206 -26.98 2.46 -1.00
C GLY A 206 -26.57 3.21 -2.25
N TYR A 207 -25.28 3.40 -2.52
CA TYR A 207 -24.82 3.97 -3.79
C TYR A 207 -25.10 3.00 -4.95
N ALA A 208 -25.72 3.52 -6.02
CA ALA A 208 -26.30 2.68 -7.07
C ALA A 208 -25.51 2.69 -8.40
N ASN A 209 -24.60 3.65 -8.60
CA ASN A 209 -23.88 3.84 -9.85
C ASN A 209 -22.36 3.71 -9.63
N LEU A 210 -21.94 2.47 -9.38
CA LEU A 210 -20.60 2.10 -8.95
C LEU A 210 -19.85 1.40 -10.08
N VAL A 211 -18.64 1.88 -10.35
CA VAL A 211 -17.73 1.34 -11.37
C VAL A 211 -16.37 1.08 -10.74
N GLY A 212 -15.87 -0.14 -10.86
CA GLY A 212 -14.50 -0.50 -10.50
C GLY A 212 -13.68 -0.78 -11.74
N THR A 213 -12.44 -0.31 -11.77
CA THR A 213 -11.52 -0.66 -12.84
C THR A 213 -10.19 -1.12 -12.32
N ASP A 214 -9.57 -2.02 -13.07
CA ASP A 214 -8.24 -2.52 -12.75
C ASP A 214 -7.52 -2.86 -14.07
N TYR A 215 -6.22 -2.59 -14.14
CA TYR A 215 -5.41 -3.00 -15.30
C TYR A 215 -5.23 -4.52 -15.40
N SER A 216 -5.56 -5.29 -14.35
CA SER A 216 -5.50 -6.75 -14.32
C SER A 216 -6.85 -7.38 -14.62
N ALA A 217 -6.93 -8.20 -15.68
CA ALA A 217 -8.12 -8.99 -15.97
C ALA A 217 -8.48 -9.95 -14.82
N GLN A 218 -7.49 -10.46 -14.08
CA GLN A 218 -7.68 -11.31 -12.91
C GLN A 218 -8.33 -10.54 -11.75
N ALA A 219 -7.91 -9.30 -11.47
CA ALA A 219 -8.56 -8.48 -10.45
C ALA A 219 -10.04 -8.26 -10.79
N VAL A 220 -10.33 -7.98 -12.05
CA VAL A 220 -11.71 -7.80 -12.54
C VAL A 220 -12.53 -9.09 -12.39
N GLU A 221 -11.97 -10.27 -12.71
CA GLU A 221 -12.64 -11.56 -12.47
C GLU A 221 -12.95 -11.76 -10.97
N LEU A 222 -11.97 -11.47 -10.11
CA LEU A 222 -12.12 -11.60 -8.66
C LEU A 222 -13.25 -10.69 -8.13
N ALA A 223 -13.19 -9.40 -8.44
CA ALA A 223 -14.16 -8.41 -8.00
C ALA A 223 -15.57 -8.73 -8.50
N GLN A 224 -15.72 -9.15 -9.76
CA GLN A 224 -17.01 -9.59 -10.31
C GLN A 224 -17.55 -10.82 -9.56
N SER A 225 -16.69 -11.80 -9.27
CA SER A 225 -17.08 -13.01 -8.55
C SER A 225 -17.55 -12.70 -7.13
N ILE A 226 -16.85 -11.81 -6.43
CA ILE A 226 -17.23 -11.38 -5.07
C ILE A 226 -18.54 -10.60 -5.12
N ALA A 227 -18.67 -9.61 -6.00
CA ALA A 227 -19.89 -8.81 -6.13
C ALA A 227 -21.11 -9.67 -6.49
N GLN A 228 -20.95 -10.65 -7.38
CA GLN A 228 -22.01 -11.61 -7.72
C GLN A 228 -22.42 -12.44 -6.51
N SER A 229 -21.47 -12.91 -5.70
CA SER A 229 -21.78 -13.67 -4.46
C SER A 229 -22.55 -12.85 -3.43
N ARG A 230 -22.30 -11.53 -3.41
CA ARG A 230 -22.97 -10.55 -2.54
C ARG A 230 -24.25 -9.97 -3.15
N GLN A 231 -24.58 -10.34 -4.39
CA GLN A 231 -25.68 -9.75 -5.17
C GLN A 231 -25.60 -8.22 -5.30
N ALA A 232 -24.37 -7.68 -5.29
CA ALA A 232 -24.11 -6.25 -5.41
C ALA A 232 -24.14 -5.83 -6.89
N ASN A 233 -24.84 -4.73 -7.18
CA ASN A 233 -24.95 -4.19 -8.54
C ASN A 233 -23.80 -3.22 -8.83
N ILE A 234 -22.62 -3.76 -9.14
CA ILE A 234 -21.40 -3.00 -9.42
C ILE A 234 -20.86 -3.43 -10.79
N SER A 235 -20.42 -2.48 -11.60
CA SER A 235 -19.81 -2.77 -12.90
C SER A 235 -18.28 -2.76 -12.79
N PHE A 236 -17.62 -3.82 -13.28
CA PHE A 236 -16.16 -3.90 -13.26
C PHE A 236 -15.60 -4.06 -14.67
N PHE A 237 -14.50 -3.35 -14.98
CA PHE A 237 -13.87 -3.37 -16.30
C PHE A 237 -12.35 -3.44 -16.20
N GLU A 238 -11.73 -4.18 -17.13
CA GLU A 238 -10.28 -4.05 -17.34
C GLU A 238 -10.03 -2.66 -17.93
N GLN A 239 -9.06 -1.93 -17.37
CA GLN A 239 -8.67 -0.60 -17.82
C GLN A 239 -7.19 -0.33 -17.56
N ASP A 240 -6.46 0.11 -18.59
CA ASP A 240 -5.22 0.84 -18.40
C ASP A 240 -5.54 2.30 -18.09
N PHE A 241 -5.46 2.68 -16.81
CA PHE A 241 -5.77 4.04 -16.38
C PHE A 241 -4.76 5.09 -16.89
N LEU A 242 -3.64 4.67 -17.47
CA LEU A 242 -2.65 5.56 -18.08
C LEU A 242 -2.87 5.78 -19.58
N ASP A 243 -3.77 5.03 -20.22
CA ASP A 243 -4.15 5.23 -21.62
C ASP A 243 -5.35 6.19 -21.74
N PRO A 244 -5.20 7.39 -22.33
CA PRO A 244 -6.29 8.34 -22.50
C PRO A 244 -7.50 7.78 -23.29
N GLN A 245 -7.26 6.89 -24.25
CA GLN A 245 -8.34 6.27 -25.03
C GLN A 245 -9.16 5.33 -24.15
N ASP A 246 -8.49 4.63 -23.26
CA ASP A 246 -9.13 3.69 -22.35
C ASP A 246 -9.89 4.42 -21.21
N VAL A 247 -9.31 5.49 -20.68
CA VAL A 247 -10.00 6.46 -19.80
C VAL A 247 -11.28 6.98 -20.45
N ALA A 248 -11.20 7.43 -21.71
CA ALA A 248 -12.38 7.89 -22.45
C ALA A 248 -13.41 6.77 -22.68
N ARG A 249 -12.98 5.53 -22.93
CA ARG A 249 -13.86 4.37 -23.11
C ARG A 249 -14.67 4.08 -21.84
N ILE A 250 -14.03 4.07 -20.67
CA ILE A 250 -14.69 3.79 -19.38
C ILE A 250 -15.59 4.95 -18.94
N ALA A 251 -15.14 6.19 -19.14
CA ALA A 251 -15.99 7.36 -18.93
C ALA A 251 -17.23 7.29 -19.84
N GLY A 252 -17.06 6.90 -21.10
CA GLY A 252 -18.14 6.83 -22.07
C GLY A 252 -18.72 8.22 -22.35
N GLY A 253 -20.05 8.34 -22.32
CA GLY A 253 -20.75 9.60 -22.60
C GLY A 253 -20.79 10.60 -21.43
N GLU A 254 -20.43 10.18 -20.23
CA GLU A 254 -20.57 11.00 -19.02
C GLU A 254 -19.43 10.71 -18.05
N LYS A 255 -18.67 11.73 -17.62
CA LYS A 255 -17.57 11.56 -16.66
C LYS A 255 -18.05 11.18 -15.26
N PHE A 256 -17.14 10.94 -14.31
CA PHE A 256 -17.48 10.53 -12.95
C PHE A 256 -17.72 11.72 -12.02
N ASP A 257 -18.67 11.60 -11.10
CA ASP A 257 -18.90 12.56 -10.01
C ASP A 257 -17.82 12.41 -8.94
N VAL A 258 -17.39 11.17 -8.68
CA VAL A 258 -16.36 10.82 -7.70
C VAL A 258 -15.38 9.82 -8.32
N VAL A 259 -14.08 10.05 -8.14
CA VAL A 259 -13.02 9.09 -8.41
C VAL A 259 -12.31 8.77 -7.10
N LEU A 260 -12.12 7.49 -6.83
CA LEU A 260 -11.48 6.94 -5.64
C LEU A 260 -10.18 6.25 -6.04
N ASP A 261 -9.15 6.40 -5.22
CA ASP A 261 -7.91 5.63 -5.30
C ASP A 261 -7.52 5.18 -3.89
N LYS A 262 -7.24 3.90 -3.73
CA LYS A 262 -6.69 3.32 -2.50
C LYS A 262 -5.44 2.48 -2.78
N GLY A 263 -4.37 3.15 -3.20
CA GLY A 263 -3.02 2.60 -3.37
C GLY A 263 -2.60 2.37 -4.82
N THR A 264 -3.42 2.74 -5.80
CA THR A 264 -3.10 2.53 -7.22
C THR A 264 -2.02 3.50 -7.67
N TYR A 265 -2.11 4.76 -7.25
CA TYR A 265 -1.05 5.73 -7.52
C TYR A 265 0.30 5.31 -6.91
N ASP A 266 0.28 4.69 -5.74
CA ASP A 266 1.49 4.15 -5.09
C ASP A 266 2.14 3.05 -5.93
N ALA A 267 1.34 2.13 -6.47
CA ALA A 267 1.84 1.08 -7.36
C ALA A 267 2.40 1.67 -8.66
N ILE A 268 1.75 2.69 -9.23
CA ILE A 268 2.22 3.40 -10.44
C ILE A 268 3.55 4.09 -10.18
N CYS A 269 3.74 4.71 -9.02
CA CYS A 269 5.01 5.33 -8.61
C CYS A 269 6.16 4.34 -8.45
N LEU A 270 5.88 3.03 -8.44
CA LEU A 270 6.86 1.95 -8.38
C LEU A 270 7.00 1.19 -9.71
N LYS A 271 6.25 1.59 -10.75
CA LYS A 271 6.23 0.93 -12.06
C LYS A 271 7.60 1.07 -12.72
N PRO A 272 8.25 -0.04 -13.13
CA PRO A 272 9.49 0.05 -13.87
C PRO A 272 9.24 0.59 -15.30
N LYS A 273 10.20 1.34 -15.82
CA LYS A 273 10.15 1.87 -17.20
C LYS A 273 10.14 0.76 -18.24
N ASP A 274 10.92 -0.28 -18.00
CA ASP A 274 11.01 -1.48 -18.82
C ASP A 274 11.34 -2.69 -17.93
N ALA A 275 11.29 -3.90 -18.50
CA ALA A 275 11.50 -5.14 -17.74
C ALA A 275 12.93 -5.30 -17.18
N GLU A 276 13.88 -4.50 -17.67
CA GLU A 276 15.32 -4.70 -17.51
C GLU A 276 15.96 -3.65 -16.58
N THR A 277 15.28 -2.53 -16.35
CA THR A 277 15.76 -1.43 -15.50
C THR A 277 15.10 -1.40 -14.12
N GLU A 278 15.85 -0.91 -13.13
CA GLU A 278 15.34 -0.59 -11.79
C GLU A 278 14.79 0.85 -11.70
N SER A 279 14.81 1.60 -12.82
CA SER A 279 14.28 2.96 -12.89
C SER A 279 12.76 2.99 -13.00
N VAL A 280 12.14 3.92 -12.29
CA VAL A 280 10.70 4.19 -12.37
C VAL A 280 10.33 4.81 -13.71
N ASP A 281 9.15 4.44 -14.20
CA ASP A 281 8.49 5.07 -15.34
C ASP A 281 7.92 6.44 -14.94
N LEU A 282 8.72 7.49 -15.08
CA LEU A 282 8.30 8.86 -14.75
C LEU A 282 7.14 9.34 -15.64
N ASP A 283 7.02 8.85 -16.87
CA ASP A 283 5.92 9.22 -17.76
C ASP A 283 4.59 8.68 -17.21
N ALA A 284 4.58 7.47 -16.64
CA ALA A 284 3.42 6.92 -15.95
C ALA A 284 3.01 7.73 -14.70
N VAL A 285 4.00 8.18 -13.92
CA VAL A 285 3.77 9.00 -12.72
C VAL A 285 3.12 10.34 -13.05
N GLU A 286 3.56 10.98 -14.15
CA GLU A 286 3.03 12.26 -14.64
C GLU A 286 1.70 12.11 -15.38
N MET A 287 1.45 10.97 -16.02
CA MET A 287 0.19 10.72 -16.73
C MET A 287 -0.99 10.51 -15.76
N TYR A 288 -0.76 9.90 -14.59
CA TYR A 288 -1.84 9.56 -13.68
C TYR A 288 -2.71 10.77 -13.24
N PRO A 289 -2.17 11.93 -12.79
CA PRO A 289 -2.98 13.11 -12.50
C PRO A 289 -3.83 13.60 -13.68
N VAL A 290 -3.33 13.45 -14.92
CA VAL A 290 -4.08 13.79 -16.14
C VAL A 290 -5.27 12.86 -16.30
N SER A 291 -5.07 11.55 -16.15
CA SER A 291 -6.15 10.55 -16.21
C SER A 291 -7.23 10.77 -15.15
N VAL A 292 -6.86 11.15 -13.92
CA VAL A 292 -7.82 11.52 -12.87
C VAL A 292 -8.68 12.70 -13.31
N VAL A 293 -8.06 13.77 -13.79
CA VAL A 293 -8.76 14.99 -14.24
C VAL A 293 -9.65 14.71 -15.45
N ASP A 294 -9.21 13.85 -16.36
CA ASP A 294 -9.97 13.46 -17.54
C ASP A 294 -11.13 12.52 -17.21
N SER A 295 -11.04 11.76 -16.13
CA SER A 295 -12.12 10.92 -15.60
C SER A 295 -13.21 11.74 -14.89
N LEU A 296 -12.89 12.90 -14.35
CA LEU A 296 -13.80 13.71 -13.52
C LEU A 296 -14.69 14.67 -14.31
N LYS A 297 -15.97 14.76 -13.92
CA LYS A 297 -16.86 15.87 -14.26
C LYS A 297 -16.29 17.18 -13.71
N ASP A 298 -16.74 18.31 -14.27
CA ASP A 298 -16.49 19.61 -13.66
C ASP A 298 -17.06 19.64 -12.25
N CYS A 299 -16.32 20.26 -11.31
CA CYS A 299 -16.62 20.20 -9.88
C CYS A 299 -16.63 18.77 -9.26
N GLY A 300 -16.21 17.73 -9.98
CA GLY A 300 -16.11 16.36 -9.48
C GLY A 300 -15.06 16.20 -8.38
N VAL A 301 -15.19 15.15 -7.58
CA VAL A 301 -14.36 14.89 -6.40
C VAL A 301 -13.37 13.76 -6.64
N PHE A 302 -12.14 13.94 -6.21
CA PHE A 302 -11.12 12.88 -6.16
C PHE A 302 -10.74 12.61 -4.71
N LEU A 303 -10.81 11.35 -4.26
CA LEU A 303 -10.37 10.94 -2.93
C LEU A 303 -9.29 9.88 -3.07
N ILE A 304 -8.07 10.22 -2.67
CA ILE A 304 -6.91 9.34 -2.76
C ILE A 304 -6.38 9.00 -1.37
N THR A 305 -6.06 7.73 -1.16
CA THR A 305 -5.25 7.26 -0.03
C THR A 305 -3.93 6.72 -0.52
N SER A 306 -2.83 7.16 0.11
CA SER A 306 -1.47 6.73 -0.23
C SER A 306 -0.65 6.39 1.01
N CYS A 307 0.26 5.42 0.90
CA CYS A 307 1.28 5.12 1.91
C CYS A 307 2.68 5.64 1.54
N ASN A 308 2.92 6.00 0.27
CA ASN A 308 4.21 6.52 -0.18
C ASN A 308 4.32 8.04 -0.07
N TRP A 309 3.19 8.74 -0.03
CA TRP A 309 3.14 10.20 -0.10
C TRP A 309 2.52 10.82 1.17
N THR A 310 3.08 11.93 1.62
CA THR A 310 2.45 12.76 2.66
C THR A 310 1.27 13.56 2.08
N GLU A 311 0.38 14.05 2.96
CA GLU A 311 -0.74 14.92 2.54
C GLU A 311 -0.27 16.11 1.71
N ASP A 312 0.81 16.79 2.13
CA ASP A 312 1.31 17.99 1.46
C ASP A 312 1.96 17.67 0.10
N GLU A 313 2.59 16.50 -0.05
CA GLU A 313 3.14 16.08 -1.33
C GLU A 313 2.04 15.68 -2.31
N LEU A 314 0.99 14.97 -1.85
CA LEU A 314 -0.20 14.72 -2.66
C LEU A 314 -0.83 16.04 -3.10
N ILE A 315 -0.98 17.00 -2.19
CA ILE A 315 -1.54 18.31 -2.53
C ILE A 315 -0.71 18.97 -3.64
N ARG A 316 0.61 19.07 -3.47
CA ARG A 316 1.50 19.64 -4.51
C ARG A 316 1.43 18.89 -5.84
N ARG A 317 1.30 17.56 -5.81
CA ARG A 317 1.24 16.74 -7.02
C ARG A 317 -0.02 17.00 -7.84
N PHE A 318 -1.17 17.19 -7.18
CA PHE A 318 -2.45 17.36 -7.86
C PHE A 318 -2.91 18.82 -7.98
N GLU A 319 -2.20 19.78 -7.37
CA GLU A 319 -2.65 21.17 -7.25
C GLU A 319 -2.81 21.91 -8.58
N LYS A 320 -2.19 21.45 -9.67
CA LYS A 320 -2.31 22.09 -10.98
C LYS A 320 -3.79 22.15 -11.42
N HIS A 321 -4.49 21.03 -11.30
CA HIS A 321 -5.86 20.86 -11.82
C HIS A 321 -6.91 20.62 -10.74
N LEU A 322 -6.48 20.20 -9.54
CA LEU A 322 -7.37 19.86 -8.43
C LEU A 322 -7.11 20.80 -7.24
N GLN A 323 -8.16 21.10 -6.48
CA GLN A 323 -8.09 21.89 -5.25
C GLN A 323 -8.35 20.96 -4.06
N CYS A 324 -7.47 20.95 -3.06
CA CYS A 324 -7.70 20.22 -1.82
C CYS A 324 -8.94 20.80 -1.09
N ILE A 325 -9.89 19.92 -0.75
CA ILE A 325 -11.13 20.27 -0.03
C ILE A 325 -11.27 19.56 1.32
N GLY A 326 -10.43 18.57 1.60
CA GLY A 326 -10.52 17.82 2.84
C GLY A 326 -9.41 16.80 3.01
N ARG A 327 -9.34 16.21 4.20
CA ARG A 327 -8.37 15.18 4.58
C ARG A 327 -8.97 14.26 5.62
N ILE A 328 -8.68 12.96 5.54
CA ILE A 328 -9.15 11.98 6.52
C ILE A 328 -8.05 11.76 7.56
N LYS A 329 -8.42 11.93 8.83
CA LYS A 329 -7.48 11.65 9.93
C LYS A 329 -7.33 10.15 10.14
N HIS A 330 -6.12 9.67 9.93
CA HIS A 330 -5.69 8.35 10.35
C HIS A 330 -5.05 8.38 11.73
N ARG A 331 -4.93 7.21 12.37
CA ARG A 331 -4.18 7.10 13.62
C ARG A 331 -2.78 7.63 13.35
N SER A 332 -2.43 8.67 14.10
CA SER A 332 -1.15 9.34 13.99
C SER A 332 -0.32 8.99 15.21
N PHE A 333 0.95 8.69 14.98
CA PHE A 333 1.90 8.41 16.03
C PHE A 333 2.72 9.68 16.27
N ARG A 334 2.85 10.07 17.53
CA ARG A 334 3.70 11.18 17.95
C ARG A 334 4.99 10.63 18.48
N PHE A 335 6.09 10.98 17.83
CA PHE A 335 7.40 10.61 18.31
C PHE A 335 8.42 11.73 18.13
N GLY A 336 9.17 12.06 19.19
CA GLY A 336 10.22 13.10 19.16
C GLY A 336 9.74 14.50 18.77
N GLY A 337 8.43 14.80 18.87
CA GLY A 337 7.84 16.06 18.41
C GLY A 337 7.31 16.03 16.96
N ALA A 338 7.60 14.98 16.19
CA ALA A 338 7.05 14.74 14.86
C ALA A 338 5.79 13.86 14.94
N VAL A 339 4.83 14.10 14.05
CA VAL A 339 3.58 13.33 13.91
C VAL A 339 3.65 12.57 12.59
N GLY A 340 3.64 11.24 12.61
CA GLY A 340 3.60 10.39 11.41
C GLY A 340 2.28 9.63 11.28
N GLN A 341 1.77 9.47 10.06
CA GLN A 341 0.65 8.58 9.74
C GLN A 341 1.17 7.48 8.80
N THR A 342 0.60 6.27 8.91
CA THR A 342 0.96 5.14 8.02
C THR A 342 0.39 5.30 6.62
N VAL A 343 -0.65 6.13 6.47
CA VAL A 343 -1.26 6.51 5.19
C VAL A 343 -1.76 7.95 5.27
N ALA A 344 -1.74 8.65 4.15
CA ALA A 344 -2.34 9.96 3.95
C ALA A 344 -3.57 9.82 3.05
N THR A 345 -4.69 10.45 3.43
CA THR A 345 -5.89 10.50 2.57
C THR A 345 -6.33 11.94 2.36
N VAL A 346 -6.36 12.36 1.10
CA VAL A 346 -6.69 13.73 0.70
C VAL A 346 -7.87 13.72 -0.27
N ALA A 347 -8.83 14.60 0.00
CA ALA A 347 -9.96 14.85 -0.87
C ALA A 347 -9.70 16.13 -1.68
N PHE A 348 -9.94 16.05 -2.98
CA PHE A 348 -9.81 17.15 -3.91
C PHE A 348 -11.11 17.37 -4.69
N LYS A 349 -11.28 18.60 -5.17
CA LYS A 349 -12.30 18.98 -6.14
C LYS A 349 -11.63 19.45 -7.42
N LYS A 350 -12.14 19.03 -8.58
CA LYS A 350 -11.68 19.53 -9.87
C LYS A 350 -11.97 21.02 -10.01
N LYS A 351 -10.94 21.80 -10.37
CA LYS A 351 -11.08 23.25 -10.62
C LYS A 351 -11.92 23.48 -11.87
N ASP A 352 -12.67 24.57 -11.88
CA ASP A 352 -13.41 24.99 -13.06
C ASP A 352 -12.43 25.43 -14.16
N ALA A 353 -12.75 25.10 -15.42
CA ALA A 353 -11.91 25.41 -16.57
C ALA A 353 -11.68 26.93 -16.77
N GLU A 354 -12.50 27.78 -16.16
CA GLU A 354 -12.40 29.25 -16.25
C GLU A 354 -11.43 29.89 -15.23
N SER A 355 -10.78 29.09 -14.37
CA SER A 355 -9.85 29.60 -13.32
C SER A 355 -8.36 29.39 -13.64
N SER A 356 -7.99 29.08 -14.89
CA SER A 356 -6.60 28.82 -15.31
C SER A 356 -6.06 29.86 -16.28
#